data_AF-A0A2E6VFP6-F1
#
_entry.id   AF-A0A2E6VFP6-F1
#
_cell.length_a   1.000
_cell.length_b   1.000
_cell.length_c   1.000
_cell.angle_alpha   90.00
_cell.angle_beta   90.00
_cell.angle_gamma   90.00
#
_symmetry.space_group_name_H-M   'P 1'
#
loop_
_entity.id
_entity.type
_entity.pdbx_description
1 polymer ?
#
loop_
_entity_poly.entity_id
_entity_poly.type
_entity_poly.pdbx_seq_one_letter_code
_entity_poly.pdbx_strand_id
1 'polypeptide(L)'
;MDDYLAKYRYVSQVLSKYGWFINGEIIGGDFERIKLLCEEIESKNYDKDNCNEKINYLLSPIIFNPYSRAFVNYRFLILPHLNKFSHLVDKATFHYFKKDLLSSINCLTPVIEGVLLSYYNWSIDEGKRKPSLKELVENICAKEGEFRPHLRKLYNDSLKNCLHNWFYANTNSFDFESSNLNRHYISHSLGNDNYYSISECNRMFSIINILCEIIAIESRYFPAFIPENIPEIDDRVNLYYELMWKRISLKKALIEEERLLNQNKYYVSQESLLNFREIVEAENKKHNDFSNSFNKEKKEKASKINRPFSFIVQLKNLRFRFFSQKPKQ
;
A
#
# COMPACT_ATOMS: atom_id res chain seq x y z
N MET A 1 -21.67 -11.73 29.98
CA MET A 1 -21.46 -11.55 28.53
C MET A 1 -22.21 -10.32 28.04
N ASP A 2 -23.46 -10.10 28.46
CA ASP A 2 -24.29 -8.96 28.04
C ASP A 2 -23.71 -7.58 28.39
N ASP A 3 -23.12 -7.42 29.57
CA ASP A 3 -22.44 -6.17 29.98
C ASP A 3 -21.24 -5.83 29.07
N TYR A 4 -20.44 -6.82 28.71
CA TYR A 4 -19.31 -6.63 27.79
C TYR A 4 -19.78 -6.26 26.37
N LEU A 5 -20.83 -6.91 25.87
CA LEU A 5 -21.41 -6.58 24.56
C LEU A 5 -21.99 -5.17 24.55
N ALA A 6 -22.64 -4.74 25.63
CA ALA A 6 -23.15 -3.37 25.76
C ALA A 6 -22.02 -2.34 25.75
N LYS A 7 -20.95 -2.58 26.52
CA LYS A 7 -19.74 -1.73 26.53
C LYS A 7 -19.10 -1.66 25.15
N TYR A 8 -18.93 -2.79 24.47
CA TYR A 8 -18.35 -2.81 23.13
C TYR A 8 -19.19 -2.02 22.13
N ARG A 9 -20.52 -2.18 22.17
CA ARG A 9 -21.44 -1.42 21.31
C ARG A 9 -21.32 0.07 21.55
N TYR A 10 -21.31 0.50 22.82
CA TYR A 10 -21.13 1.90 23.18
C TYR A 10 -19.83 2.47 22.61
N VAL A 11 -18.69 1.81 22.88
CA VAL A 11 -17.39 2.27 22.39
C VAL A 11 -17.35 2.29 20.86
N SER A 12 -17.88 1.26 20.20
CA SER A 12 -17.94 1.20 18.74
C SER A 12 -18.79 2.33 18.15
N GLN A 13 -19.91 2.69 18.78
CA GLN A 13 -20.75 3.80 18.35
C GLN A 13 -20.00 5.12 18.43
N VAL A 14 -19.35 5.42 19.56
CA VAL A 14 -18.58 6.66 19.74
C VAL A 14 -17.43 6.75 18.74
N LEU A 15 -16.58 5.71 18.65
CA LEU A 15 -15.45 5.71 17.72
C LEU A 15 -15.89 5.83 16.25
N SER A 16 -17.02 5.23 15.87
CA SER A 16 -17.52 5.27 14.50
C SER A 16 -17.90 6.67 14.02
N LYS A 17 -18.18 7.62 14.93
CA LYS A 17 -18.40 9.04 14.61
C LYS A 17 -17.14 9.71 14.04
N TYR A 18 -15.97 9.10 14.26
CA TYR A 18 -14.66 9.63 13.90
C TYR A 18 -13.88 8.71 12.94
N GLY A 19 -14.55 7.73 12.34
CA GLY A 19 -13.91 6.78 11.41
C GLY A 19 -12.99 5.76 12.08
N TRP A 20 -13.18 5.52 13.38
CA TRP A 20 -12.41 4.55 14.17
C TRP A 20 -13.28 3.39 14.63
N PHE A 21 -12.65 2.22 14.81
CA PHE A 21 -13.37 0.98 15.14
C PHE A 21 -12.52 0.09 16.03
N ILE A 22 -13.19 -0.68 16.87
CA ILE A 22 -12.54 -1.68 17.71
C ILE A 22 -12.24 -2.91 16.84
N ASN A 23 -11.03 -3.44 16.94
CA ASN A 23 -10.63 -4.70 16.33
C ASN A 23 -10.38 -5.76 17.42
N GLY A 24 -10.14 -7.01 17.02
CA GLY A 24 -9.95 -8.12 17.96
C GLY A 24 -8.70 -8.04 18.84
N GLU A 25 -7.78 -7.12 18.57
CA GLU A 25 -6.54 -6.93 19.33
C GLU A 25 -6.76 -6.02 20.55
N ILE A 26 -7.88 -5.28 20.59
CA ILE A 26 -8.23 -4.36 21.67
C ILE A 26 -8.99 -5.14 22.76
N ILE A 27 -8.25 -5.58 23.77
CA ILE A 27 -8.77 -6.38 24.88
C ILE A 27 -8.29 -5.87 26.24
N GLY A 28 -8.96 -6.28 27.31
CA GLY A 28 -8.52 -6.03 28.69
C GLY A 28 -8.31 -4.54 29.00
N GLY A 29 -7.12 -4.21 29.50
CA GLY A 29 -6.79 -2.85 29.94
C GLY A 29 -6.83 -1.80 28.82
N ASP A 30 -6.50 -2.18 27.58
CA ASP A 30 -6.56 -1.26 26.44
C ASP A 30 -8.01 -0.92 26.10
N PHE A 31 -8.91 -1.90 26.15
CA PHE A 31 -10.34 -1.67 25.96
C PHE A 31 -10.91 -0.73 27.02
N GLU A 32 -10.56 -0.91 28.29
CA GLU A 32 -11.03 -0.04 29.37
C GLU A 32 -10.52 1.40 29.22
N ARG A 33 -9.27 1.60 28.76
CA ARG A 33 -8.73 2.94 28.45
C ARG A 33 -9.49 3.62 27.31
N ILE A 34 -9.81 2.88 26.25
CA ILE A 34 -10.61 3.41 25.13
C ILE A 34 -12.01 3.75 25.59
N LYS A 35 -12.62 2.92 26.44
CA LYS A 35 -13.94 3.17 27.02
C LYS A 35 -13.96 4.48 27.82
N LEU A 36 -12.99 4.67 28.71
CA LEU A 36 -12.85 5.91 29.49
C LEU A 36 -12.65 7.12 28.58
N LEU A 37 -11.87 6.99 27.50
CA LEU A 37 -11.73 8.05 26.51
C LEU A 37 -13.06 8.36 25.80
N CYS A 38 -13.86 7.35 25.45
CA CYS A 38 -15.17 7.57 24.83
C CYS A 38 -16.14 8.28 25.79
N GLU A 39 -16.15 7.92 27.08
CA GLU A 39 -16.89 8.63 28.12
C GLU A 39 -16.41 10.09 28.29
N GLU A 40 -15.10 10.32 28.20
CA GLU A 40 -14.53 11.68 28.22
C GLU A 40 -14.97 12.50 27.00
N ILE A 41 -14.93 11.92 25.80
CA ILE A 41 -15.32 12.58 24.54
C ILE A 41 -16.81 12.95 24.55
N GLU A 42 -17.69 12.07 25.03
CA GLU A 42 -19.12 12.38 25.08
C GLU A 42 -19.48 13.38 26.19
N SER A 43 -18.70 13.43 27.28
CA SER A 43 -18.96 14.34 28.41
C SER A 43 -18.36 15.73 28.22
N LYS A 44 -17.32 15.87 27.39
CA LYS A 44 -16.65 17.13 27.12
C LYS A 44 -16.91 17.58 25.67
N ASN A 45 -17.26 18.84 25.48
CA ASN A 45 -17.45 19.43 24.15
C ASN A 45 -16.11 19.74 23.46
N TYR A 46 -15.30 18.71 23.20
CA TYR A 46 -14.11 18.84 22.36
C TYR A 46 -14.51 19.08 20.91
N ASP A 47 -13.69 19.84 20.18
CA ASP A 47 -13.76 19.87 18.73
C ASP A 47 -13.34 18.51 18.13
N LYS A 48 -13.69 18.28 16.87
CA LYS A 48 -13.44 17.01 16.18
C LYS A 48 -11.95 16.67 16.09
N ASP A 49 -11.09 17.67 15.89
CA ASP A 49 -9.64 17.47 15.75
C ASP A 49 -9.04 16.94 17.05
N ASN A 50 -9.38 17.56 18.19
CA ASN A 50 -8.96 17.09 19.52
C ASN A 50 -9.47 15.68 19.80
N CYS A 51 -10.71 15.35 19.43
CA CYS A 51 -11.23 13.99 19.56
C CYS A 51 -10.40 13.01 18.72
N ASN A 52 -10.13 13.33 17.45
CA ASN A 52 -9.34 12.50 16.55
C ASN A 52 -7.91 12.30 17.05
N GLU A 53 -7.25 13.35 17.55
CA GLU A 53 -5.90 13.26 18.10
C GLU A 53 -5.86 12.35 19.33
N LYS A 54 -6.80 12.49 20.26
CA LYS A 54 -6.88 11.64 21.46
C LYS A 54 -7.14 10.18 21.10
N ILE A 55 -8.08 9.91 20.19
CA ILE A 55 -8.39 8.55 19.72
C ILE A 55 -7.15 7.96 19.04
N ASN A 56 -6.54 8.70 18.12
CA ASN A 56 -5.37 8.25 17.38
C ASN A 56 -4.18 7.99 18.31
N TYR A 57 -3.94 8.84 19.31
CA TYR A 57 -2.88 8.65 20.31
C TYR A 57 -3.03 7.31 21.05
N LEU A 58 -4.26 6.93 21.38
CA LEU A 58 -4.51 5.73 22.15
C LEU A 58 -4.56 4.45 21.30
N LEU A 59 -5.10 4.53 20.08
CA LEU A 59 -5.19 3.39 19.17
C LEU A 59 -3.90 3.11 18.39
N SER A 60 -3.10 4.15 18.11
CA SER A 60 -1.87 4.01 17.31
C SER A 60 -0.91 2.95 17.85
N PRO A 61 -0.54 2.93 19.16
CA PRO A 61 0.39 1.92 19.67
C PRO A 61 -0.10 0.49 19.53
N ILE A 62 -1.42 0.27 19.58
CA ILE A 62 -2.05 -1.03 19.44
C ILE A 62 -1.96 -1.47 17.97
N ILE A 63 -2.37 -0.61 17.05
CA ILE A 63 -2.36 -0.89 15.60
C ILE A 63 -0.93 -1.01 15.07
N PHE A 64 -0.01 -0.20 15.58
CA PHE A 64 1.39 -0.16 15.19
C PHE A 64 2.20 -1.36 15.74
N ASN A 65 1.66 -2.14 16.68
CA ASN A 65 2.39 -3.22 17.33
C ASN A 65 2.98 -4.21 16.29
N PRO A 66 4.32 -4.40 16.25
CA PRO A 66 4.97 -5.26 15.25
C PRO A 66 4.48 -6.70 15.25
N TYR A 67 4.23 -7.29 16.42
CA TYR A 67 3.71 -8.65 16.55
C TYR A 67 2.30 -8.76 16.01
N SER A 68 1.42 -7.83 16.38
CA SER A 68 0.06 -7.76 15.86
C SER A 68 0.04 -7.67 14.32
N ARG A 69 0.87 -6.77 13.75
CA ARG A 69 0.98 -6.63 12.28
C ARG A 69 1.51 -7.89 11.61
N ALA A 70 2.58 -8.48 12.14
CA ALA A 70 3.15 -9.73 11.61
C ALA A 70 2.14 -10.88 11.69
N PHE A 71 1.37 -10.96 12.77
CA PHE A 71 0.34 -11.98 12.93
C PHE A 71 -0.84 -11.79 11.97
N VAL A 72 -1.26 -10.54 11.70
CA VAL A 72 -2.25 -10.26 10.65
C VAL A 72 -1.70 -10.67 9.29
N ASN A 73 -0.45 -10.35 8.95
CA ASN A 73 0.17 -10.77 7.69
C ASN A 73 0.25 -12.29 7.57
N TYR A 74 0.61 -12.98 8.65
CA TYR A 74 0.59 -14.45 8.71
C TYR A 74 -0.81 -15.03 8.47
N ARG A 75 -1.83 -14.47 9.13
CA ARG A 75 -3.22 -14.87 8.89
C ARG A 75 -3.64 -14.62 7.45
N PHE A 76 -3.22 -13.50 6.87
CA PHE A 76 -3.43 -13.25 5.45
C PHE A 76 -2.78 -14.34 4.60
N LEU A 77 -1.57 -14.84 4.92
CA LEU A 77 -0.92 -15.91 4.16
C LEU A 77 -1.71 -17.23 4.16
N ILE A 78 -2.28 -17.61 5.31
CA ILE A 78 -2.84 -18.96 5.50
C ILE A 78 -4.35 -19.05 5.34
N LEU A 79 -5.09 -17.97 5.58
CA LEU A 79 -6.57 -18.01 5.60
C LEU A 79 -7.18 -17.94 4.20
N PRO A 80 -8.30 -18.66 3.97
CA PRO A 80 -9.02 -18.60 2.71
C PRO A 80 -9.51 -17.18 2.43
N HIS A 81 -9.72 -16.86 1.15
CA HIS A 81 -10.10 -15.55 0.64
C HIS A 81 -9.09 -14.40 0.85
N LEU A 82 -8.23 -14.46 1.88
CA LEU A 82 -7.21 -13.47 2.21
C LEU A 82 -5.87 -13.74 1.52
N ASN A 83 -5.47 -15.01 1.40
CA ASN A 83 -4.17 -15.45 0.89
C ASN A 83 -3.71 -14.80 -0.41
N LYS A 84 -4.60 -14.61 -1.38
CA LYS A 84 -4.25 -13.96 -2.65
C LYS A 84 -3.85 -12.48 -2.53
N PHE A 85 -4.14 -11.83 -1.42
CA PHE A 85 -3.80 -10.43 -1.15
C PHE A 85 -2.68 -10.25 -0.11
N SER A 86 -2.18 -11.34 0.45
CA SER A 86 -1.19 -11.31 1.53
C SER A 86 0.08 -10.53 1.16
N HIS A 87 0.54 -10.61 -0.10
CA HIS A 87 1.71 -9.86 -0.57
C HIS A 87 1.47 -8.33 -0.56
N LEU A 88 0.25 -7.87 -0.81
CA LEU A 88 -0.11 -6.45 -0.77
C LEU A 88 -0.15 -5.93 0.67
N VAL A 89 -0.71 -6.70 1.60
CA VAL A 89 -0.77 -6.29 3.02
C VAL A 89 0.63 -6.31 3.64
N ASP A 90 1.44 -7.31 3.30
CA ASP A 90 2.83 -7.37 3.77
C ASP A 90 3.64 -6.19 3.23
N LYS A 91 3.50 -5.87 1.93
CA LYS A 91 4.13 -4.69 1.32
C LYS A 91 3.65 -3.39 1.96
N ALA A 92 2.35 -3.24 2.20
CA ALA A 92 1.80 -2.08 2.90
C ALA A 92 2.42 -1.92 4.29
N THR A 93 2.55 -3.02 5.03
CA THR A 93 3.14 -3.03 6.36
C THR A 93 4.60 -2.58 6.34
N PHE A 94 5.41 -3.05 5.38
CA PHE A 94 6.78 -2.56 5.20
C PHE A 94 6.83 -1.06 4.89
N HIS A 95 5.98 -0.58 3.97
CA HIS A 95 5.90 0.84 3.66
C HIS A 95 5.50 1.67 4.89
N TYR A 96 4.54 1.19 5.68
CA TYR A 96 4.12 1.83 6.91
C TYR A 96 5.27 2.00 7.92
N PHE A 97 6.03 0.93 8.22
CA PHE A 97 7.17 1.02 9.14
C PHE A 97 8.34 1.85 8.58
N LYS A 98 8.46 1.99 7.25
CA LYS A 98 9.38 2.93 6.59
C LYS A 98 8.89 4.37 6.57
N LYS A 99 7.67 4.66 7.04
CA LYS A 99 6.97 5.95 6.92
C LYS A 99 6.66 6.37 5.47
N ASP A 100 6.61 5.41 4.55
CA ASP A 100 6.07 5.61 3.20
C ASP A 100 4.55 5.39 3.20
N LEU A 101 3.84 6.32 3.81
CA LEU A 101 2.40 6.19 4.11
C LEU A 101 1.54 6.20 2.83
N LEU A 102 1.99 6.91 1.79
CA LEU A 102 1.33 6.96 0.49
C LEU A 102 1.29 5.57 -0.16
N SER A 103 2.44 4.89 -0.25
CA SER A 103 2.51 3.53 -0.77
C SER A 103 1.71 2.56 0.10
N SER A 104 1.77 2.72 1.43
CA SER A 104 0.99 1.89 2.36
C SER A 104 -0.51 1.94 2.06
N ILE A 105 -1.12 3.14 2.00
CA ILE A 105 -2.55 3.28 1.70
C ILE A 105 -2.90 2.73 0.32
N ASN A 106 -2.07 2.99 -0.68
CA ASN A 106 -2.31 2.52 -2.04
C ASN A 106 -2.21 1.00 -2.18
N CYS A 107 -1.38 0.34 -1.37
CA CYS A 107 -1.38 -1.13 -1.27
C CYS A 107 -2.65 -1.65 -0.57
N LEU A 108 -3.14 -1.00 0.49
CA LEU A 108 -4.30 -1.48 1.26
C LEU A 108 -5.65 -1.23 0.57
N THR A 109 -5.77 -0.13 -0.17
CA THR A 109 -7.02 0.28 -0.85
C THR A 109 -7.64 -0.83 -1.72
N PRO A 110 -6.90 -1.47 -2.65
CA PRO A 110 -7.45 -2.56 -3.45
C PRO A 110 -7.68 -3.85 -2.64
N VAL A 111 -6.98 -4.06 -1.52
CA VAL A 111 -7.12 -5.27 -0.69
C VAL A 111 -8.52 -5.36 -0.09
N ILE A 112 -9.06 -4.25 0.44
CA ILE A 112 -10.39 -4.24 1.08
C ILE A 112 -11.45 -4.74 0.08
N GLU A 113 -11.51 -4.14 -1.10
CA GLU A 113 -12.46 -4.53 -2.14
C GLU A 113 -12.17 -5.94 -2.68
N GLY A 114 -10.90 -6.29 -2.85
CA GLY A 114 -10.46 -7.60 -3.30
C GLY A 114 -10.90 -8.72 -2.35
N VAL A 115 -10.75 -8.53 -1.05
CA VAL A 115 -11.20 -9.49 -0.02
C VAL A 115 -12.71 -9.68 -0.09
N LEU A 116 -13.48 -8.60 -0.22
CA LEU A 116 -14.93 -8.69 -0.33
C LEU A 116 -15.37 -9.44 -1.60
N LEU A 117 -14.75 -9.17 -2.75
CA LEU A 117 -15.00 -9.90 -4.01
C LEU A 117 -14.62 -11.38 -3.90
N SER A 118 -13.48 -11.66 -3.25
CA SER A 118 -13.00 -13.01 -2.96
C SER A 118 -14.00 -13.78 -2.12
N TYR A 119 -14.53 -13.14 -1.08
CA TYR A 119 -15.52 -13.72 -0.18
C TYR A 119 -16.86 -13.98 -0.88
N TYR A 120 -17.25 -13.07 -1.78
CA TYR A 120 -18.42 -13.23 -2.65
C TYR A 120 -18.26 -14.35 -3.70
N ASN A 121 -17.06 -14.94 -3.83
CA ASN A 121 -16.70 -15.86 -4.91
C ASN A 121 -16.90 -15.26 -6.31
N TRP A 122 -16.59 -13.97 -6.48
CA TRP A 122 -16.60 -13.35 -7.80
C TRP A 122 -15.20 -13.40 -8.43
N SER A 123 -15.15 -13.74 -9.73
CA SER A 123 -13.96 -13.64 -10.58
C SER A 123 -14.30 -12.96 -11.90
N ILE A 124 -13.31 -12.25 -12.47
CA ILE A 124 -13.42 -11.63 -13.80
C ILE A 124 -13.61 -12.68 -14.91
N ASP A 125 -13.03 -13.86 -14.74
CA ASP A 125 -13.04 -14.94 -15.74
C ASP A 125 -14.41 -15.59 -15.89
N GLU A 126 -15.33 -15.38 -14.94
CA GLU A 126 -16.68 -15.94 -14.99
C GLU A 126 -17.63 -15.16 -15.92
N GLY A 127 -17.19 -14.03 -16.49
CA GLY A 127 -18.00 -13.19 -17.39
C GLY A 127 -19.21 -12.54 -16.72
N LYS A 128 -19.37 -12.68 -15.39
CA LYS A 128 -20.46 -12.09 -14.62
C LYS A 128 -20.17 -10.63 -14.30
N ARG A 129 -21.21 -9.79 -14.38
CA ARG A 129 -21.13 -8.39 -13.92
C ARG A 129 -20.64 -8.35 -12.48
N LYS A 130 -19.67 -7.48 -12.21
CA LYS A 130 -19.14 -7.23 -10.88
C LYS A 130 -20.27 -6.77 -9.92
N PRO A 131 -20.41 -7.38 -8.73
CA PRO A 131 -21.37 -6.93 -7.73
C PRO A 131 -21.10 -5.49 -7.29
N SER A 132 -22.15 -4.79 -6.89
CA SER A 132 -22.03 -3.46 -6.30
C SER A 132 -21.33 -3.53 -4.93
N LEU A 133 -20.68 -2.43 -4.53
CA LEU A 133 -20.04 -2.33 -3.22
C LEU A 133 -21.03 -2.60 -2.08
N LYS A 134 -22.28 -2.17 -2.22
CA LYS A 134 -23.34 -2.46 -1.25
C LYS A 134 -23.60 -3.95 -1.14
N GLU A 135 -23.76 -4.66 -2.25
CA GLU A 135 -23.97 -6.12 -2.24
C GLU A 135 -22.78 -6.86 -1.62
N LEU A 136 -21.56 -6.42 -1.88
CA LEU A 136 -20.35 -7.00 -1.31
C LEU A 136 -20.31 -6.86 0.22
N VAL A 137 -20.62 -5.67 0.75
CA VAL A 137 -20.67 -5.42 2.20
C VAL A 137 -21.80 -6.21 2.84
N GLU A 138 -22.99 -6.22 2.25
CA GLU A 138 -24.12 -6.98 2.80
C GLU A 138 -23.85 -8.49 2.77
N ASN A 139 -23.17 -9.01 1.75
CA ASN A 139 -22.85 -10.43 1.66
C ASN A 139 -21.93 -10.91 2.79
N ILE A 140 -20.82 -10.20 3.07
CA ILE A 140 -19.92 -10.58 4.15
C ILE A 140 -20.57 -10.36 5.52
N CYS A 141 -21.44 -9.35 5.65
CA CYS A 141 -22.07 -8.99 6.92
C CYS A 141 -23.35 -9.78 7.24
N ALA A 142 -23.96 -10.46 6.27
CA ALA A 142 -25.20 -11.21 6.46
C ALA A 142 -25.00 -12.59 7.13
N LYS A 143 -23.79 -13.17 7.05
CA LYS A 143 -23.55 -14.49 7.65
C LYS A 143 -23.46 -14.41 9.16
N GLU A 144 -24.27 -15.23 9.82
CA GLU A 144 -24.11 -15.54 11.23
C GLU A 144 -23.07 -16.67 11.36
N GLY A 145 -22.02 -16.43 12.15
CA GLY A 145 -20.94 -17.41 12.31
C GLY A 145 -21.34 -18.51 13.29
N GLU A 146 -21.05 -19.77 12.96
CA GLU A 146 -21.30 -20.89 13.89
C GLU A 146 -20.36 -20.86 15.11
N PHE A 147 -19.11 -20.48 14.88
CA PHE A 147 -18.10 -20.32 15.92
C PHE A 147 -18.08 -18.85 16.36
N ARG A 148 -18.14 -18.60 17.68
CA ARG A 148 -18.16 -17.23 18.27
C ARG A 148 -19.19 -16.27 17.60
N PRO A 149 -20.48 -16.67 17.47
CA PRO A 149 -21.51 -15.89 16.77
C PRO A 149 -21.65 -14.44 17.25
N HIS A 150 -21.55 -14.21 18.56
CA HIS A 150 -21.67 -12.87 19.13
C HIS A 150 -20.53 -11.94 18.70
N LEU A 151 -19.28 -12.43 18.67
CA LEU A 151 -18.15 -11.65 18.18
C LEU A 151 -18.24 -11.43 16.67
N ARG A 152 -18.65 -12.45 15.91
CA ARG A 152 -18.90 -12.33 14.47
C ARG A 152 -19.91 -11.22 14.17
N LYS A 153 -21.01 -11.15 14.93
CA LYS A 153 -22.03 -10.11 14.80
C LYS A 153 -21.49 -8.72 15.14
N LEU A 154 -20.73 -8.59 16.23
CA LEU A 154 -20.09 -7.32 16.57
C LEU A 154 -19.16 -6.81 15.46
N TYR A 155 -18.32 -7.69 14.90
CA TYR A 155 -17.43 -7.33 13.80
C TYR A 155 -18.19 -7.02 12.51
N ASN A 156 -19.32 -7.68 12.24
CA ASN A 156 -20.20 -7.32 11.14
C ASN A 156 -20.75 -5.91 11.27
N ASP A 157 -21.29 -5.56 12.43
CA ASP A 157 -21.86 -4.24 12.68
C ASP A 157 -20.76 -3.15 12.54
N SER A 158 -19.57 -3.40 13.10
CA SER A 158 -18.41 -2.51 12.97
C SER A 158 -17.94 -2.37 11.52
N LEU A 159 -17.76 -3.48 10.80
CA LEU A 159 -17.31 -3.46 9.40
C LEU A 159 -18.33 -2.76 8.51
N LYS A 160 -19.61 -3.08 8.66
CA LYS A 160 -20.70 -2.49 7.88
C LYS A 160 -20.76 -0.97 8.07
N ASN A 161 -20.69 -0.51 9.32
CA ASN A 161 -20.65 0.92 9.64
C ASN A 161 -19.43 1.58 9.00
N CYS A 162 -18.23 1.01 9.20
CA CYS A 162 -17.00 1.54 8.63
C CYS A 162 -17.06 1.67 7.10
N LEU A 163 -17.44 0.60 6.42
CA LEU A 163 -17.41 0.58 4.96
C LEU A 163 -18.48 1.49 4.36
N HIS A 164 -19.68 1.58 4.93
CA HIS A 164 -20.72 2.44 4.38
C HIS A 164 -20.53 3.93 4.71
N ASN A 165 -20.15 4.23 5.95
CA ASN A 165 -20.11 5.61 6.43
C ASN A 165 -18.76 6.29 6.16
N TRP A 166 -17.71 5.49 5.94
CA TRP A 166 -16.38 6.03 5.70
C TRP A 166 -15.81 5.62 4.35
N PHE A 167 -15.35 4.37 4.22
CA PHE A 167 -14.52 3.96 3.08
C PHE A 167 -15.26 4.00 1.73
N TYR A 168 -16.53 3.62 1.66
CA TYR A 168 -17.37 3.67 0.46
C TYR A 168 -18.47 4.74 0.54
N ALA A 169 -18.34 5.70 1.44
CA ALA A 169 -19.30 6.78 1.56
C ALA A 169 -19.37 7.65 0.29
N ASN A 170 -20.52 8.27 0.07
CA ASN A 170 -20.68 9.25 -1.00
C ASN A 170 -19.82 10.48 -0.71
N THR A 171 -18.89 10.79 -1.61
CA THR A 171 -17.94 11.90 -1.49
C THR A 171 -18.62 13.26 -1.34
N ASN A 172 -19.83 13.45 -1.90
CA ASN A 172 -20.56 14.71 -1.81
C ASN A 172 -21.08 15.03 -0.39
N SER A 173 -21.17 14.01 0.47
CA SER A 173 -21.70 14.13 1.83
C SER A 173 -20.73 13.57 2.88
N PHE A 174 -19.46 13.43 2.51
CA PHE A 174 -18.45 12.82 3.37
C PHE A 174 -17.83 13.86 4.32
N ASP A 175 -17.57 13.45 5.56
CA ASP A 175 -17.00 14.31 6.61
C ASP A 175 -15.47 14.39 6.51
N PHE A 176 -14.99 15.23 5.60
CA PHE A 176 -13.55 15.47 5.39
C PHE A 176 -12.86 16.19 6.56
N GLU A 177 -13.61 16.78 7.49
CA GLU A 177 -13.02 17.32 8.72
C GLU A 177 -12.49 16.21 9.62
N SER A 178 -13.16 15.06 9.63
CA SER A 178 -12.82 13.96 10.54
C SER A 178 -11.77 13.00 9.96
N SER A 179 -11.76 12.80 8.65
CA SER A 179 -10.91 11.80 8.00
C SER A 179 -10.86 11.99 6.49
N ASN A 180 -9.78 11.51 5.87
CA ASN A 180 -9.67 11.35 4.41
C ASN A 180 -9.91 9.89 3.95
N LEU A 181 -10.43 9.01 4.83
CA LEU A 181 -10.70 7.59 4.59
C LEU A 181 -11.91 7.38 3.65
N ASN A 182 -11.78 7.79 2.40
CA ASN A 182 -12.79 7.58 1.37
C ASN A 182 -12.12 7.03 0.12
N ARG A 183 -12.56 5.84 -0.35
CA ARG A 183 -11.96 5.18 -1.51
C ARG A 183 -11.99 6.06 -2.76
N HIS A 184 -13.10 6.75 -3.02
CA HIS A 184 -13.22 7.58 -4.23
C HIS A 184 -12.24 8.76 -4.16
N TYR A 185 -12.14 9.40 -2.98
CA TYR A 185 -11.13 10.43 -2.71
C TYR A 185 -9.70 9.93 -2.91
N ILE A 186 -9.34 8.78 -2.33
CA ILE A 186 -8.01 8.16 -2.45
C ILE A 186 -7.70 7.78 -3.90
N SER A 187 -8.66 7.17 -4.61
CA SER A 187 -8.43 6.63 -5.97
C SER A 187 -8.28 7.71 -7.03
N HIS A 188 -8.86 8.90 -6.80
CA HIS A 188 -8.87 10.00 -7.76
C HIS A 188 -8.17 11.26 -7.26
N SER A 189 -7.59 11.21 -6.05
CA SER A 189 -6.92 12.35 -5.40
C SER A 189 -7.80 13.61 -5.40
N LEU A 190 -9.06 13.51 -4.95
CA LEU A 190 -10.10 14.54 -5.13
C LEU A 190 -9.98 15.76 -4.20
N GLY A 191 -8.78 16.18 -3.82
CA GLY A 191 -8.58 17.34 -2.97
C GLY A 191 -7.15 17.84 -2.96
N ASN A 192 -6.94 18.94 -2.23
CA ASN A 192 -5.61 19.55 -2.06
C ASN A 192 -4.85 18.96 -0.87
N ASP A 193 -5.54 18.21 0.00
CA ASP A 193 -4.96 17.63 1.21
C ASP A 193 -4.37 16.23 0.94
N ASN A 194 -3.40 15.86 1.76
CA ASN A 194 -2.83 14.52 1.71
C ASN A 194 -3.84 13.51 2.27
N TYR A 195 -4.30 12.57 1.43
CA TYR A 195 -5.12 11.43 1.89
C TYR A 195 -4.32 10.39 2.70
N TYR A 196 -3.02 10.61 2.89
CA TYR A 196 -2.14 9.70 3.60
C TYR A 196 -1.55 10.35 4.85
N SER A 197 -1.80 9.71 5.98
CA SER A 197 -1.21 10.03 7.28
C SER A 197 -1.10 8.74 8.11
N ILE A 198 -0.43 8.81 9.27
CA ILE A 198 -0.36 7.67 10.20
C ILE A 198 -1.77 7.27 10.64
N SER A 199 -2.62 8.26 10.94
CA SER A 199 -4.02 8.07 11.30
C SER A 199 -4.80 7.35 10.20
N GLU A 200 -4.67 7.80 8.95
CA GLU A 200 -5.37 7.17 7.82
C GLU A 200 -4.87 5.74 7.55
N CYS A 201 -3.57 5.50 7.64
CA CYS A 201 -3.01 4.14 7.57
C CYS A 201 -3.56 3.25 8.69
N ASN A 202 -3.65 3.77 9.91
CA ASN A 202 -4.17 3.03 11.06
C ASN A 202 -5.65 2.67 10.92
N ARG A 203 -6.45 3.59 10.38
CA ARG A 203 -7.86 3.32 10.03
C ARG A 203 -7.95 2.22 8.97
N MET A 204 -7.14 2.29 7.91
CA MET A 204 -7.07 1.23 6.89
C MET A 204 -6.66 -0.13 7.48
N PHE A 205 -5.62 -0.18 8.33
CA PHE A 205 -5.23 -1.40 9.02
C PHE A 205 -6.32 -1.92 9.96
N SER A 206 -7.12 -1.04 10.57
CA SER A 206 -8.25 -1.46 11.40
C SER A 206 -9.33 -2.17 10.58
N ILE A 207 -9.61 -1.70 9.35
CA ILE A 207 -10.51 -2.41 8.42
C ILE A 207 -9.95 -3.78 8.08
N ILE A 208 -8.66 -3.85 7.72
CA ILE A 208 -7.95 -5.08 7.40
C ILE A 208 -8.00 -6.07 8.56
N ASN A 209 -7.81 -5.59 9.80
CA ASN A 209 -7.90 -6.41 10.99
C ASN A 209 -9.30 -7.00 11.14
N ILE A 210 -10.36 -6.19 11.05
CA ILE A 210 -11.73 -6.67 11.21
C ILE A 210 -12.08 -7.70 10.12
N LEU A 211 -11.69 -7.46 8.87
CA LEU A 211 -11.84 -8.43 7.79
C LEU A 211 -11.10 -9.75 8.13
N CYS A 212 -9.88 -9.66 8.61
CA CYS A 212 -9.09 -10.81 9.03
C CYS A 212 -9.76 -11.59 10.17
N GLU A 213 -10.24 -10.90 11.21
CA GLU A 213 -10.93 -11.50 12.35
C GLU A 213 -12.21 -12.24 11.92
N ILE A 214 -12.98 -11.66 11.00
CA ILE A 214 -14.19 -12.27 10.44
C ILE A 214 -13.86 -13.61 9.78
N ILE A 215 -12.87 -13.63 8.89
CA ILE A 215 -12.46 -14.85 8.18
C ILE A 215 -11.82 -15.87 9.14
N ALA A 216 -11.05 -15.40 10.12
CA ALA A 216 -10.43 -16.22 11.14
C ALA A 216 -11.47 -16.96 12.00
N ILE A 217 -12.56 -16.27 12.38
CA ILE A 217 -13.70 -16.87 13.08
C ILE A 217 -14.33 -17.98 12.22
N GLU A 218 -14.63 -17.71 10.95
CA GLU A 218 -15.25 -18.69 10.06
C GLU A 218 -14.35 -19.90 9.78
N SER A 219 -13.05 -19.66 9.68
CA SER A 219 -12.04 -20.72 9.51
C SER A 219 -11.70 -21.46 10.80
N ARG A 220 -12.33 -21.07 11.93
CA ARG A 220 -12.05 -21.57 13.29
C ARG A 220 -10.57 -21.45 13.71
N TYR A 221 -9.82 -20.53 13.10
CA TYR A 221 -8.43 -20.22 13.43
C TYR A 221 -8.38 -18.93 14.25
N PHE A 222 -8.72 -19.03 15.52
CA PHE A 222 -8.84 -17.88 16.42
C PHE A 222 -8.12 -18.16 17.75
N PRO A 223 -6.77 -18.20 17.74
CA PRO A 223 -6.01 -18.46 18.95
C PRO A 223 -6.20 -17.31 19.95
N ALA A 224 -6.13 -17.61 21.25
CA ALA A 224 -6.29 -16.61 22.31
C ALA A 224 -5.08 -15.66 22.40
N PHE A 225 -3.90 -16.12 21.98
CA PHE A 225 -2.66 -15.38 21.94
C PHE A 225 -2.00 -15.54 20.57
N ILE A 226 -1.11 -14.60 20.21
CA ILE A 226 -0.26 -14.76 19.02
C ILE A 226 0.61 -16.00 19.26
N PRO A 227 0.56 -17.02 18.37
CA PRO A 227 1.36 -18.22 18.55
C PRO A 227 2.86 -17.90 18.55
N GLU A 228 3.59 -18.59 19.41
CA GLU A 228 5.05 -18.45 19.52
C GLU A 228 5.76 -19.37 18.51
N ASN A 229 7.00 -19.00 18.14
CA ASN A 229 7.89 -19.80 17.29
C ASN A 229 7.34 -20.08 15.89
N ILE A 230 6.68 -19.09 15.28
CA ILE A 230 6.28 -19.13 13.87
C ILE A 230 7.27 -18.28 13.07
N PRO A 231 8.17 -18.88 12.26
CA PRO A 231 9.20 -18.16 11.53
C PRO A 231 8.65 -17.01 10.67
N GLU A 232 7.50 -17.21 10.04
CA GLU A 232 6.84 -16.19 9.21
C GLU A 232 6.44 -14.94 10.02
N ILE A 233 6.16 -15.09 11.30
CA ILE A 233 5.86 -13.98 12.23
C ILE A 233 7.18 -13.38 12.72
N ASP A 234 8.07 -14.21 13.26
CA ASP A 234 9.29 -13.77 13.94
C ASP A 234 10.22 -13.01 13.00
N ASP A 235 10.41 -13.49 11.76
CA ASP A 235 11.22 -12.83 10.74
C ASP A 235 10.70 -11.42 10.42
N ARG A 236 9.37 -11.27 10.30
CA ARG A 236 8.71 -10.00 10.01
C ARG A 236 8.84 -9.03 11.17
N VAL A 237 8.59 -9.51 12.39
CA VAL A 237 8.75 -8.72 13.62
C VAL A 237 10.17 -8.16 13.72
N ASN A 238 11.19 -9.00 13.49
CA ASN A 238 12.58 -8.58 13.50
C ASN A 238 12.84 -7.46 12.49
N LEU A 239 12.38 -7.60 11.25
CA LEU A 239 12.54 -6.55 10.24
C LEU A 239 11.77 -5.27 10.61
N TYR A 240 10.55 -5.38 11.15
CA TYR A 240 9.78 -4.21 11.58
C TYR A 240 10.51 -3.41 12.66
N TYR A 241 11.10 -4.07 13.65
CA TYR A 241 11.92 -3.41 14.67
C TYR A 241 13.16 -2.71 14.08
N GLU A 242 13.85 -3.37 13.15
CA GLU A 242 15.01 -2.78 12.48
C GLU A 242 14.64 -1.54 11.65
N LEU A 243 13.48 -1.56 10.98
CA LEU A 243 12.92 -0.42 10.25
C LEU A 243 12.53 0.73 11.19
N MET A 244 11.79 0.42 12.26
CA MET A 244 11.33 1.39 13.26
C MET A 244 12.47 2.16 13.92
N TRP A 245 13.52 1.44 14.31
CA TRP A 245 14.68 2.03 14.97
C TRP A 245 15.76 2.53 13.99
N LYS A 246 15.49 2.46 12.67
CA LYS A 246 16.41 2.87 11.61
C LYS A 246 17.80 2.22 11.74
N ARG A 247 17.83 0.96 12.19
CA ARG A 247 19.07 0.19 12.40
C ARG A 247 19.59 -0.45 11.12
N ILE A 248 18.76 -0.48 10.08
CA ILE A 248 19.08 -1.02 8.76
C ILE A 248 19.10 0.09 7.70
N SER A 249 20.01 -0.02 6.72
CA SER A 249 20.02 0.89 5.58
C SER A 249 18.87 0.56 4.62
N LEU A 250 18.38 1.56 3.87
CA LEU A 250 17.30 1.36 2.90
C LEU A 250 17.61 0.23 1.90
N LYS A 251 18.86 0.13 1.42
CA LYS A 251 19.29 -0.94 0.52
C LYS A 251 19.12 -2.32 1.15
N LYS A 252 19.57 -2.49 2.41
CA LYS A 252 19.44 -3.77 3.13
C LYS A 252 17.98 -4.09 3.44
N ALA A 253 17.18 -3.08 3.83
CA ALA A 253 15.75 -3.24 4.05
C ALA A 253 15.04 -3.77 2.80
N LEU A 254 15.34 -3.21 1.62
CA LEU A 254 14.75 -3.68 0.36
C LEU A 254 15.11 -5.15 0.04
N ILE A 255 16.34 -5.57 0.33
CA ILE A 255 16.77 -6.97 0.14
C ILE A 255 16.00 -7.90 1.08
N GLU A 256 15.89 -7.56 2.36
CA GLU A 256 15.15 -8.38 3.32
C GLU A 256 13.64 -8.39 3.05
N GLU A 257 13.06 -7.26 2.63
CA GLU A 257 11.67 -7.20 2.16
C GLU A 257 11.45 -8.16 0.98
N GLU A 258 12.31 -8.11 -0.03
CA GLU A 258 12.23 -8.99 -1.21
C GLU A 258 12.34 -10.46 -0.80
N ARG A 259 13.27 -10.80 0.11
CA ARG A 259 13.43 -12.16 0.65
C ARG A 259 12.13 -12.66 1.30
N LEU A 260 11.50 -11.84 2.14
CA LEU A 260 10.27 -12.20 2.84
C LEU A 260 9.05 -12.26 1.90
N LEU A 261 8.96 -11.34 0.94
CA LEU A 261 7.88 -11.33 -0.05
C LEU A 261 7.98 -12.52 -1.02
N ASN A 262 9.18 -12.96 -1.37
CA ASN A 262 9.40 -14.14 -2.22
C ASN A 262 8.95 -15.46 -1.59
N GLN A 263 8.70 -15.51 -0.27
CA GLN A 263 8.05 -16.64 0.38
C GLN A 263 6.56 -16.76 0.01
N ASN A 264 5.98 -15.67 -0.52
CA ASN A 264 4.59 -15.59 -0.88
C ASN A 264 4.37 -15.98 -2.34
N LYS A 265 3.63 -17.08 -2.58
CA LYS A 265 3.35 -17.59 -3.93
C LYS A 265 2.60 -16.63 -4.86
N TYR A 266 1.94 -15.60 -4.31
CA TYR A 266 1.21 -14.59 -5.09
C TYR A 266 2.06 -13.35 -5.40
N TYR A 267 3.26 -13.26 -4.82
CA TYR A 267 4.17 -12.17 -5.07
C TYR A 267 4.94 -12.38 -6.37
N VAL A 268 5.09 -11.31 -7.15
CA VAL A 268 5.94 -11.27 -8.34
C VAL A 268 7.18 -10.46 -7.99
N SER A 269 8.33 -11.13 -8.01
CA SER A 269 9.62 -10.52 -7.65
C SER A 269 9.96 -9.35 -8.56
N GLN A 270 10.54 -8.30 -7.99
CA GLN A 270 11.05 -7.17 -8.79
C GLN A 270 12.23 -7.57 -9.67
N GLU A 271 13.02 -8.57 -9.27
CA GLU A 271 14.12 -9.10 -10.09
C GLU A 271 13.63 -9.83 -11.34
N SER A 272 12.37 -10.28 -11.35
CA SER A 272 11.74 -10.88 -12.53
C SER A 272 11.26 -9.85 -13.56
N LEU A 273 11.29 -8.56 -13.21
CA LEU A 273 10.95 -7.46 -14.11
C LEU A 273 12.21 -7.00 -14.87
N LEU A 274 12.02 -6.50 -16.10
CA LEU A 274 13.09 -5.92 -16.91
C LEU A 274 13.94 -4.95 -16.08
N ASN A 275 15.26 -5.20 -16.04
CA ASN A 275 16.15 -4.37 -15.25
C ASN A 275 16.27 -2.99 -15.91
N PHE A 276 16.18 -1.91 -15.13
CA PHE A 276 16.41 -0.55 -15.63
C PHE A 276 17.74 -0.41 -16.37
N ARG A 277 18.76 -1.17 -16.00
CA ARG A 277 20.02 -1.23 -16.75
C ARG A 277 19.81 -1.73 -18.17
N GLU A 278 19.06 -2.81 -18.36
CA GLU A 278 18.75 -3.36 -19.68
C GLU A 278 17.90 -2.38 -20.50
N ILE A 279 16.94 -1.70 -19.85
CA ILE A 279 16.13 -0.64 -20.48
C ILE A 279 17.03 0.49 -20.98
N VAL A 280 17.94 0.98 -20.13
CA VAL A 280 18.89 2.07 -20.48
C VAL A 280 19.88 1.62 -21.56
N GLU A 281 20.40 0.40 -21.48
CA GLU A 281 21.29 -0.17 -22.50
C GLU A 281 20.57 -0.31 -23.85
N ALA A 282 19.31 -0.76 -23.85
CA ALA A 282 18.49 -0.85 -25.05
C ALA A 282 18.20 0.53 -25.67
N GLU A 283 17.87 1.53 -24.85
CA GLU A 283 17.61 2.90 -25.34
C GLU A 283 18.88 3.57 -25.86
N ASN A 284 20.00 3.40 -25.17
CA ASN A 284 21.31 3.89 -25.64
C ASN A 284 21.72 3.24 -26.96
N LYS A 285 21.49 1.93 -27.11
CA LYS A 285 21.73 1.22 -28.37
C LYS A 285 20.87 1.79 -29.50
N LYS A 286 19.58 2.00 -29.26
CA LYS A 286 18.65 2.59 -30.23
C LYS A 286 19.05 4.01 -30.65
N HIS A 287 19.49 4.85 -29.70
CA HIS A 287 20.03 6.19 -30.01
C HIS A 287 21.31 6.14 -30.84
N ASN A 288 22.22 5.23 -30.52
CA ASN A 288 23.47 5.04 -31.26
C ASN A 288 23.20 4.50 -32.68
N ASP A 289 22.28 3.56 -32.84
CA ASP A 289 21.89 3.02 -34.14
C ASP A 289 21.21 4.07 -35.02
N PHE A 290 20.33 4.91 -34.44
CA PHE A 290 19.71 6.02 -35.14
C PHE A 290 20.72 7.09 -35.57
N SER A 291 21.64 7.50 -34.69
CA SER A 291 22.66 8.49 -35.02
C SER A 291 23.64 7.98 -36.10
N ASN A 292 23.96 6.68 -36.07
CA ASN A 292 24.80 6.04 -37.09
C ASN A 292 24.09 5.94 -38.44
N SER A 293 22.78 5.63 -38.48
CA SER A 293 22.03 5.63 -39.75
C SER A 293 21.92 7.03 -40.35
N PHE A 294 21.67 8.05 -39.52
CA PHE A 294 21.56 9.44 -39.95
C PHE A 294 22.88 9.99 -40.51
N ASN A 295 24.00 9.64 -39.89
CA ASN A 295 25.33 9.99 -40.37
C ASN A 295 25.71 9.25 -41.67
N LYS A 296 25.25 8.01 -41.83
CA LYS A 296 25.44 7.24 -43.06
C LYS A 296 24.65 7.85 -44.23
N GLU A 297 23.39 8.24 -44.01
CA GLU A 297 22.59 8.95 -45.02
C GLU A 297 23.17 10.32 -45.40
N LYS A 298 23.69 11.09 -44.42
CA LYS A 298 24.40 12.35 -44.69
C LYS A 298 25.67 12.12 -45.53
N LYS A 299 26.45 11.10 -45.22
CA LYS A 299 27.65 10.74 -46.01
C LYS A 299 27.30 10.29 -47.42
N GLU A 300 26.24 9.49 -47.59
CA GLU A 300 25.77 9.04 -48.91
C GLU A 300 25.20 10.19 -49.76
N LYS A 301 24.50 11.16 -49.15
CA LYS A 301 24.06 12.40 -49.81
C LYS A 301 25.25 13.29 -50.20
N ALA A 302 26.25 13.44 -49.32
CA ALA A 302 27.47 14.21 -49.61
C ALA A 302 28.33 13.56 -50.72
N SER A 303 28.41 12.22 -50.76
CA SER A 303 29.12 11.50 -51.84
C SER A 303 28.41 11.55 -53.19
N LYS A 304 27.08 11.78 -53.21
CA LYS A 304 26.32 12.00 -54.45
C LYS A 304 26.48 13.43 -55.00
N ILE A 305 26.82 14.40 -54.15
CA ILE A 305 27.06 15.80 -54.55
C ILE A 305 28.49 16.01 -55.08
N ASN A 306 29.47 15.21 -54.65
CA ASN A 306 30.86 15.24 -55.13
C ASN A 306 31.13 14.27 -56.30
N ARG A 307 30.41 14.41 -57.43
CA ARG A 307 30.92 13.91 -58.72
C ARG A 307 31.73 15.02 -59.40
N PRO A 308 33.00 14.79 -59.78
CA PRO A 308 33.84 15.84 -60.34
C PRO A 308 33.41 16.12 -61.79
N PHE A 309 32.96 17.35 -62.06
CA PHE A 309 33.00 17.90 -63.41
C PHE A 309 34.46 18.22 -63.74
N SER A 310 35.05 17.47 -64.66
CA SER A 310 36.34 17.78 -65.27
C SER A 310 36.16 18.91 -66.29
N PHE A 311 36.86 20.04 -66.15
CA PHE A 311 37.45 20.78 -67.28
C PHE A 311 38.50 21.82 -66.80
N ILE A 312 39.78 21.49 -67.05
CA ILE A 312 40.95 22.30 -67.48
C ILE A 312 40.95 23.81 -67.19
N VAL A 313 42.01 24.33 -66.52
CA VAL A 313 42.93 25.39 -67.03
C VAL A 313 44.29 25.28 -66.33
N GLN A 314 45.36 25.10 -67.12
CA GLN A 314 46.76 25.31 -66.75
C GLN A 314 47.04 26.81 -66.52
N LEU A 315 47.81 27.18 -65.49
CA LEU A 315 48.68 28.35 -65.58
C LEU A 315 49.91 28.21 -64.65
N LYS A 316 51.02 28.67 -65.21
CA LYS A 316 52.42 28.47 -64.84
C LYS A 316 52.89 29.39 -63.70
N ASN A 317 54.01 28.99 -63.10
CA ASN A 317 55.06 29.82 -62.47
C ASN A 317 54.72 30.55 -61.17
N LEU A 318 55.38 30.19 -60.06
CA LEU A 318 56.63 30.83 -59.64
C LEU A 318 57.23 30.16 -58.39
N ARG A 319 58.55 29.94 -58.47
CA ARG A 319 59.46 29.52 -57.39
C ARG A 319 59.41 30.53 -56.23
N PHE A 320 59.66 30.09 -54.98
CA PHE A 320 60.95 30.32 -54.31
C PHE A 320 61.02 29.64 -52.93
N ARG A 321 62.28 29.42 -52.54
CA ARG A 321 62.81 28.61 -51.45
C ARG A 321 62.60 29.22 -50.05
N PHE A 322 62.57 28.32 -49.06
CA PHE A 322 63.15 28.37 -47.71
C PHE A 322 63.35 29.74 -47.03
N PHE A 323 62.86 29.88 -45.80
CA PHE A 323 63.75 30.04 -44.64
C PHE A 323 63.07 29.58 -43.33
N SER A 324 63.86 28.85 -42.55
CA SER A 324 63.66 28.48 -41.15
C SER A 324 63.58 29.70 -40.24
N GLN A 325 62.81 29.62 -39.15
CA GLN A 325 63.31 29.70 -37.76
C GLN A 325 62.14 29.69 -36.75
N LYS A 326 62.15 28.70 -35.84
CA LYS A 326 61.68 28.87 -34.44
C LYS A 326 62.76 29.69 -33.66
N PRO A 327 62.60 30.13 -32.39
CA PRO A 327 61.49 30.00 -31.41
C PRO A 327 61.16 31.27 -30.56
N LYS A 328 60.12 31.15 -29.72
CA LYS A 328 59.89 31.71 -28.36
C LYS A 328 59.98 33.23 -28.10
N GLN A 329 58.90 33.78 -27.54
CA GLN A 329 58.81 34.09 -26.10
C GLN A 329 57.40 33.82 -25.60
#